data_AF-A0A1B6M8Q5-F1
#
_entry.id   AF-A0A1B6M8Q5-F1
#
_cell.length_a   1.000
_cell.length_b   1.000
_cell.length_c   1.000
_cell.angle_alpha   90.00
_cell.angle_beta   90.00
_cell.angle_gamma   90.00
#
_symmetry.space_group_name_H-M   'P 1'
#
loop_
_entity.id
_entity.type
_entity.pdbx_description
1 polymer ?
#
loop_
_entity_poly.entity_id
_entity_poly.type
_entity_poly.pdbx_seq_one_letter_code
_entity_poly.pdbx_strand_id
1 'polypeptide(L)'
;MLFNKMADKRLTNSFKSYVGFDDESFNTSNEESFSELNTRCLAGEMAIAEAQHVLMFSPVSEHKQGKSGSLIVTNFKLSFVTTEEYTKHEMFCQENQLLGEHDVCLSNVDALYLMGDKKRRLLPGKNMSEKVKGLIVVCKNMKVMTFSFKFSPVGHGRNLTNALLHHAFPKRHQLLFAYDFREPYYSCPTEVCMFQDPGEWGRELARTGAVGWRLSGVNREFKMSSSL
;
A
#
# COMPACT_ATOMS: atom_id res chain seq x y z
N MET A 1 61.49 -45.93 3.08
CA MET A 1 61.85 -45.45 1.72
C MET A 1 60.70 -45.84 0.80
N LEU A 2 59.78 -44.93 0.45
CA LEU A 2 59.84 -44.03 -0.74
C LEU A 2 60.24 -44.84 -1.98
N PHE A 3 59.42 -44.91 -3.04
CA PHE A 3 59.25 -43.80 -4.00
C PHE A 3 57.87 -43.75 -4.70
N ASN A 4 57.40 -42.51 -4.83
CA ASN A 4 56.31 -41.99 -5.65
C ASN A 4 56.57 -42.09 -7.16
N LYS A 5 55.50 -42.11 -7.96
CA LYS A 5 55.47 -41.41 -9.26
C LYS A 5 54.06 -40.99 -9.71
N MET A 6 53.89 -39.67 -9.79
CA MET A 6 53.15 -38.81 -10.75
C MET A 6 51.73 -39.22 -11.16
N ALA A 7 50.69 -38.50 -10.72
CA ALA A 7 50.21 -37.20 -11.19
C ALA A 7 49.26 -37.31 -12.40
N ASP A 8 48.00 -36.93 -12.21
CA ASP A 8 47.41 -35.98 -13.14
C ASP A 8 46.47 -35.00 -12.41
N LYS A 9 46.75 -33.72 -12.63
CA LYS A 9 46.07 -32.57 -12.05
C LYS A 9 44.88 -32.23 -12.94
N ARG A 10 43.68 -32.08 -12.39
CA ARG A 10 42.69 -31.16 -12.97
C ARG A 10 42.53 -29.94 -12.09
N LEU A 11 42.79 -28.82 -12.75
CA LEU A 11 42.84 -27.46 -12.27
C LEU A 11 41.50 -26.99 -11.72
N THR A 12 41.56 -26.42 -10.53
CA THR A 12 40.97 -25.15 -10.09
C THR A 12 39.59 -24.76 -10.64
N ASN A 13 38.63 -24.59 -9.74
CA ASN A 13 37.95 -23.31 -9.64
C ASN A 13 37.91 -22.88 -8.17
N SER A 14 38.74 -21.88 -7.88
CA SER A 14 38.84 -21.16 -6.62
C SER A 14 37.65 -20.21 -6.53
N PHE A 15 36.61 -20.57 -5.79
CA PHE A 15 35.72 -19.56 -5.21
C PHE A 15 36.23 -19.25 -3.80
N LYS A 16 36.88 -18.10 -3.65
CA LYS A 16 37.24 -17.53 -2.35
C LYS A 16 36.14 -16.55 -1.98
N SER A 17 35.33 -16.89 -0.98
CA SER A 17 34.43 -15.91 -0.35
C SER A 17 35.29 -14.88 0.39
N TYR A 18 35.12 -13.60 0.07
CA TYR A 18 35.71 -12.47 0.79
C TYR A 18 34.73 -11.84 1.80
N VAL A 19 33.64 -12.54 2.11
CA VAL A 19 32.75 -12.13 3.19
C VAL A 19 33.22 -12.89 4.42
N GLY A 20 33.92 -12.19 5.32
CA GLY A 20 34.27 -12.73 6.63
C GLY A 20 32.98 -13.04 7.37
N PHE A 21 32.79 -14.30 7.76
CA PHE A 21 31.88 -14.61 8.85
C PHE A 21 32.67 -14.29 10.11
N ASP A 22 32.51 -13.06 10.60
CA ASP A 22 32.94 -12.73 11.94
C ASP A 22 32.01 -13.50 12.89
N ASP A 23 32.54 -14.54 13.51
CA ASP A 23 31.93 -15.25 14.64
C ASP A 23 31.92 -14.31 15.85
N GLU A 24 31.08 -13.29 15.83
CA GLU A 24 30.77 -12.47 17.00
C GLU A 24 29.73 -13.23 17.85
N SER A 25 30.14 -13.51 19.08
CA SER A 25 29.37 -14.19 20.12
C SER A 25 27.96 -13.64 20.27
N PHE A 26 26.97 -14.54 20.25
CA PHE A 26 25.59 -14.29 20.66
C PHE A 26 25.55 -13.72 22.09
N ASN A 27 25.46 -12.39 22.21
CA ASN A 27 24.93 -11.77 23.41
C ASN A 27 23.40 -11.81 23.32
N THR A 28 22.82 -12.83 23.94
CA THR A 28 21.41 -12.89 24.31
C THR A 28 21.11 -11.83 25.37
N SER A 29 20.90 -10.58 24.97
CA SER A 29 20.31 -9.56 25.82
C SER A 29 19.80 -8.36 25.01
N ASN A 30 18.99 -8.60 24.00
CA ASN A 30 18.09 -7.56 23.48
C ASN A 30 16.67 -7.96 23.87
N GLU A 31 16.29 -7.64 25.11
CA GLU A 31 14.91 -7.21 25.36
C GLU A 31 14.71 -5.88 24.61
N GLU A 32 14.62 -5.97 23.29
CA GLU A 32 14.12 -4.88 22.48
C GLU A 32 12.65 -4.73 22.83
N SER A 33 12.38 -3.70 23.62
CA SER A 33 11.08 -3.10 23.80
C SER A 33 10.31 -3.19 22.48
N PHE A 34 9.17 -3.89 22.54
CA PHE A 34 8.15 -3.85 21.48
C PHE A 34 7.78 -2.38 21.27
N SER A 35 8.49 -1.71 20.38
CA SER A 35 8.16 -0.39 19.91
C SER A 35 6.84 -0.57 19.18
N GLU A 36 5.78 0.05 19.71
CA GLU A 36 4.44 -0.04 19.14
C GLU A 36 4.51 0.21 17.63
N LEU A 37 4.11 -0.79 16.84
CA LEU A 37 4.10 -0.73 15.37
C LEU A 37 3.03 0.27 14.91
N ASN A 38 3.41 1.54 14.89
CA ASN A 38 2.51 2.64 14.56
C ASN A 38 2.64 3.05 13.09
N THR A 39 1.50 3.16 12.40
CA THR A 39 1.46 3.73 11.04
C THR A 39 1.72 5.24 11.08
N ARG A 40 2.44 5.75 10.08
CA ARG A 40 2.49 7.21 9.85
C ARG A 40 1.14 7.68 9.32
N CYS A 41 0.47 8.52 10.11
CA CYS A 41 -0.81 9.14 9.75
C CYS A 41 -0.61 10.55 9.22
N LEU A 42 -1.35 10.92 8.17
CA LEU A 42 -1.43 12.27 7.64
C LEU A 42 -2.28 13.19 8.54
N ALA A 43 -2.21 14.50 8.34
CA ALA A 43 -3.06 15.44 9.06
C ALA A 43 -4.55 15.20 8.73
N GLY A 44 -5.33 14.82 9.74
CA GLY A 44 -6.75 14.44 9.60
C GLY A 44 -6.97 12.93 9.43
N GLU A 45 -5.91 12.14 9.34
CA GLU A 45 -6.00 10.68 9.31
C GLU A 45 -6.15 10.09 10.72
N MET A 46 -7.03 9.10 10.87
CA MET A 46 -7.32 8.42 12.13
C MET A 46 -7.36 6.91 11.95
N ALA A 47 -6.75 6.17 12.88
CA ALA A 47 -6.86 4.73 12.94
C ALA A 47 -8.27 4.30 13.41
N ILE A 48 -8.85 3.33 12.71
CA ILE A 48 -10.23 2.87 12.92
C ILE A 48 -10.24 1.45 13.48
N ALA A 49 -9.38 0.58 12.93
CA ALA A 49 -9.25 -0.80 13.38
C ALA A 49 -7.82 -1.28 13.18
N GLU A 50 -7.37 -2.13 14.09
CA GLU A 50 -6.07 -2.75 14.05
C GLU A 50 -6.20 -4.26 14.23
N ALA A 51 -5.32 -5.01 13.56
CA ALA A 51 -5.07 -6.41 13.82
C ALA A 51 -3.56 -6.63 13.94
N GLN A 52 -3.14 -7.09 15.11
CA GLN A 52 -1.75 -7.44 15.40
C GLN A 52 -1.44 -8.87 14.99
N HIS A 53 -0.16 -9.19 14.85
CA HIS A 53 0.34 -10.54 14.52
C HIS A 53 -0.29 -11.10 13.24
N VAL A 54 -0.42 -10.25 12.22
CA VAL A 54 -0.94 -10.59 10.89
C VAL A 54 0.22 -11.03 10.02
N LEU A 55 0.00 -12.11 9.26
CA LEU A 55 0.96 -12.54 8.23
C LEU A 55 0.56 -11.97 6.87
N MET A 56 1.46 -11.26 6.20
CA MET A 56 1.34 -10.89 4.79
C MET A 56 2.09 -11.91 3.93
N PHE A 57 1.42 -12.50 2.94
CA PHE A 57 2.09 -13.40 1.98
C PHE A 57 2.51 -12.67 0.72
N SER A 58 3.72 -12.99 0.23
CA SER A 58 4.15 -12.60 -1.11
C SER A 58 3.23 -13.26 -2.15
N PRO A 59 2.83 -12.55 -3.22
CA PRO A 59 2.02 -13.12 -4.30
C PRO A 59 2.63 -14.36 -4.96
N VAL A 60 3.95 -14.51 -4.90
CA VAL A 60 4.72 -15.56 -5.61
C VAL A 60 5.09 -16.74 -4.70
N SER A 61 4.93 -16.62 -3.37
CA SER A 61 5.47 -17.61 -2.41
C SER A 61 4.56 -18.81 -2.11
N GLU A 62 3.48 -19.02 -2.86
CA GLU A 62 2.45 -20.06 -2.59
C GLU A 62 1.97 -20.08 -1.12
N HIS A 63 1.99 -18.94 -0.42
CA HIS A 63 1.66 -18.81 1.00
C HIS A 63 2.56 -19.61 1.96
N LYS A 64 3.77 -20.02 1.54
CA LYS A 64 4.70 -20.79 2.39
C LYS A 64 5.57 -19.91 3.28
N GLN A 65 5.85 -18.68 2.85
CA GLN A 65 6.57 -17.66 3.62
C GLN A 65 5.79 -16.34 3.57
N GLY A 66 5.61 -15.72 4.73
CA GLY A 66 4.94 -14.43 4.86
C GLY A 66 5.56 -13.58 5.97
N LYS A 67 5.59 -12.26 5.74
CA LYS A 67 6.12 -11.28 6.68
C LYS A 67 5.14 -11.08 7.83
N SER A 68 5.62 -11.03 9.07
CA SER A 68 4.77 -10.78 10.24
C SER A 68 4.68 -9.28 10.55
N GLY A 69 3.51 -8.80 10.93
CA GLY A 69 3.31 -7.37 11.24
C GLY A 69 1.94 -7.03 11.81
N SER A 70 1.65 -5.74 11.87
CA SER A 70 0.34 -5.18 12.25
C SER A 70 -0.35 -4.61 11.03
N LEU A 71 -1.63 -4.95 10.86
CA LEU A 71 -2.49 -4.43 9.81
C LEU A 71 -3.44 -3.40 10.41
N ILE A 72 -3.43 -2.19 9.87
CA ILE A 72 -4.18 -1.04 10.40
C ILE A 72 -5.05 -0.48 9.28
N VAL A 73 -6.32 -0.26 9.58
CA VAL A 73 -7.28 0.46 8.72
C VAL A 73 -7.48 1.84 9.31
N THR A 74 -7.21 2.87 8.51
CA THR A 74 -7.50 4.27 8.82
C THR A 74 -8.71 4.76 8.02
N ASN A 75 -9.10 6.03 8.15
CA ASN A 75 -10.06 6.66 7.26
C ASN A 75 -9.51 6.95 5.84
N PHE A 76 -8.21 6.74 5.62
CA PHE A 76 -7.54 7.01 4.34
C PHE A 76 -7.00 5.75 3.65
N LYS A 77 -6.35 4.86 4.40
CA LYS A 77 -5.59 3.72 3.86
C LYS A 77 -5.71 2.46 4.72
N LEU A 78 -5.37 1.33 4.09
CA LEU A 78 -4.97 0.11 4.74
C LEU A 78 -3.43 0.10 4.79
N SER A 79 -2.85 0.07 5.98
CA SER A 79 -1.40 0.06 6.19
C SER A 79 -0.99 -1.27 6.82
N PHE A 80 0.10 -1.87 6.33
CA PHE A 80 0.73 -3.01 6.97
C PHE A 80 2.13 -2.62 7.42
N VAL A 81 2.34 -2.65 8.73
CA VAL A 81 3.59 -2.28 9.38
C VAL A 81 4.30 -3.54 9.85
N THR A 82 5.55 -3.74 9.44
CA THR A 82 6.37 -4.89 9.80
C THR A 82 7.72 -4.42 10.32
N THR A 83 8.32 -5.17 11.25
CA THR A 83 9.68 -4.94 11.76
C THR A 83 10.75 -5.64 10.92
N GLU A 84 10.35 -6.44 9.91
CA GLU A 84 11.30 -7.14 9.06
C GLU A 84 12.10 -6.14 8.22
N GLU A 85 13.43 -6.26 8.25
CA GLU A 85 14.34 -5.33 7.59
C GLU A 85 14.10 -5.27 6.07
N TYR A 86 14.10 -4.04 5.53
CA TYR A 86 14.07 -3.80 4.10
C TYR A 86 15.34 -4.40 3.47
N THR A 87 15.15 -5.26 2.48
CA THR A 87 16.27 -5.75 1.68
C THR A 87 16.88 -4.60 0.88
N LYS A 88 18.20 -4.56 0.73
CA LYS A 88 18.93 -3.48 0.00
C LYS A 88 18.37 -3.12 -1.39
N HIS A 89 17.60 -4.00 -2.02
CA HIS A 89 16.95 -3.76 -3.32
C HIS A 89 15.68 -2.91 -3.21
N GLU A 90 14.96 -2.97 -2.08
CA GLU A 90 13.74 -2.18 -1.82
C GLU A 90 14.08 -0.68 -1.61
N MET A 91 15.33 -0.36 -1.26
CA MET A 91 15.80 1.02 -0.99
C MET A 91 15.93 1.93 -2.23
N PHE A 92 15.85 1.38 -3.45
CA PHE A 92 16.04 2.15 -4.69
C PHE A 92 14.74 2.42 -5.47
N CYS A 93 13.58 2.13 -4.88
CA CYS A 93 12.30 2.35 -5.52
C CYS A 93 11.81 3.79 -5.33
N GLN A 94 11.02 4.29 -6.29
CA GLN A 94 10.35 5.58 -6.16
C GLN A 94 9.36 5.52 -5.00
N GLU A 95 9.58 6.35 -3.98
CA GLU A 95 8.72 6.43 -2.82
C GLU A 95 7.51 7.35 -3.06
N ASN A 96 6.35 6.94 -2.54
CA ASN A 96 5.17 7.79 -2.51
C ASN A 96 5.21 8.66 -1.24
N GLN A 97 4.98 9.97 -1.38
CA GLN A 97 5.04 10.89 -0.23
C GLN A 97 3.91 10.67 0.79
N LEU A 98 2.79 10.06 0.37
CA LEU A 98 1.58 9.83 1.18
C LEU A 98 1.42 8.37 1.65
N LEU A 99 1.99 7.41 0.92
CA LEU A 99 1.81 5.98 1.15
C LEU A 99 3.14 5.28 1.36
N GLY A 100 3.23 4.45 2.40
CA GLY A 100 4.33 3.50 2.57
C GLY A 100 4.28 2.35 1.56
N GLU A 101 5.32 1.51 1.56
CA GLU A 101 5.48 0.40 0.61
C GLU A 101 4.29 -0.59 0.63
N HIS A 102 3.83 -0.90 1.82
CA HIS A 102 2.75 -1.84 2.05
C HIS A 102 1.40 -1.16 2.29
N ASP A 103 1.31 0.14 2.03
CA ASP A 103 0.08 0.91 2.16
C ASP A 103 -0.78 0.80 0.89
N VAL A 104 -2.09 0.85 1.08
CA VAL A 104 -3.09 0.89 0.03
C VAL A 104 -4.15 1.93 0.39
N CYS A 105 -4.27 2.99 -0.42
CA CYS A 105 -5.41 3.90 -0.32
C CYS A 105 -6.73 3.12 -0.35
N LEU A 106 -7.66 3.46 0.54
CA LEU A 106 -8.98 2.82 0.59
C LEU A 106 -9.73 2.94 -0.74
N SER A 107 -9.63 4.08 -1.42
CA SER A 107 -10.22 4.30 -2.75
C SER A 107 -9.65 3.39 -3.85
N ASN A 108 -8.46 2.82 -3.64
CA ASN A 108 -7.80 1.90 -4.55
C ASN A 108 -8.21 0.43 -4.32
N VAL A 109 -8.94 0.12 -3.24
CA VAL A 109 -9.49 -1.22 -3.02
C VAL A 109 -10.62 -1.45 -4.03
N ASP A 110 -10.53 -2.55 -4.79
CA ASP A 110 -11.56 -2.97 -5.75
C ASP A 110 -12.47 -4.04 -5.15
N ALA A 111 -11.88 -5.09 -4.58
CA ALA A 111 -12.63 -6.21 -4.03
C ALA A 111 -11.90 -6.86 -2.86
N LEU A 112 -12.70 -7.41 -1.94
CA LEU A 112 -12.22 -8.17 -0.79
C LEU A 112 -12.69 -9.62 -0.89
N TYR A 113 -11.82 -10.57 -0.58
CA TYR A 113 -12.14 -11.99 -0.51
C TYR A 113 -11.69 -12.60 0.81
N LEU A 114 -12.47 -13.55 1.33
CA LEU A 114 -12.05 -14.36 2.47
C LEU A 114 -11.09 -15.45 2.02
N MET A 115 -10.04 -15.65 2.82
CA MET A 115 -9.12 -16.78 2.68
C MET A 115 -9.74 -18.03 3.34
N GLY A 116 -9.90 -19.09 2.56
CA GLY A 116 -10.47 -20.38 2.96
C GLY A 116 -10.49 -21.35 1.79
N ASP A 117 -11.12 -22.52 1.96
CA ASP A 117 -11.14 -23.59 0.94
C ASP A 117 -11.72 -23.13 -0.40
N LYS A 118 -12.65 -22.17 -0.36
CA LYS A 118 -13.17 -21.45 -1.53
C LYS A 118 -13.04 -19.95 -1.29
N LYS A 119 -12.45 -19.24 -2.26
CA LYS A 119 -12.38 -17.77 -2.25
C LYS A 119 -13.82 -17.22 -2.33
N ARG A 120 -14.30 -16.62 -1.24
CA ARG A 120 -15.62 -15.99 -1.18
C ARG A 120 -15.48 -14.48 -1.25
N ARG A 121 -16.06 -13.86 -2.27
CA ARG A 121 -16.11 -12.39 -2.38
C ARG A 121 -16.98 -11.80 -1.28
N LEU A 122 -16.50 -10.74 -0.65
CA LEU A 122 -17.23 -9.95 0.32
C LEU A 122 -17.98 -8.81 -0.39
N LEU A 123 -19.21 -8.56 0.06
CA LEU A 123 -20.04 -7.49 -0.47
C LEU A 123 -20.05 -6.31 0.52
N PRO A 124 -19.86 -5.06 0.05
CA PRO A 124 -19.97 -3.87 0.88
C PRO A 124 -21.32 -3.79 1.61
N GLY A 125 -21.30 -3.31 2.85
CA GLY A 125 -22.51 -3.12 3.66
C GLY A 125 -23.06 -4.36 4.37
N LYS A 126 -22.45 -5.54 4.17
CA LYS A 126 -22.75 -6.75 4.95
C LYS A 126 -21.72 -6.89 6.08
N ASN A 127 -22.21 -6.89 7.31
CA ASN A 127 -21.35 -7.18 8.47
C ASN A 127 -21.01 -8.66 8.54
N MET A 128 -19.75 -8.95 8.85
CA MET A 128 -19.26 -10.31 9.08
C MET A 128 -19.54 -10.74 10.52
N SER A 129 -20.30 -11.82 10.69
CA SER A 129 -20.49 -12.49 11.99
C SER A 129 -19.46 -13.61 12.21
N GLU A 130 -18.98 -14.22 11.13
CA GLU A 130 -18.05 -15.36 11.14
C GLU A 130 -16.61 -14.95 11.48
N LYS A 131 -15.83 -15.90 12.00
CA LYS A 131 -14.39 -15.72 12.23
C LYS A 131 -13.65 -15.64 10.89
N VAL A 132 -12.91 -14.55 10.68
CA VAL A 132 -12.08 -14.35 9.48
C VAL A 132 -10.70 -14.96 9.71
N LYS A 133 -10.34 -16.00 8.95
CA LYS A 133 -9.01 -16.64 9.01
C LYS A 133 -7.96 -15.89 8.21
N GLY A 134 -8.37 -15.24 7.12
CA GLY A 134 -7.50 -14.42 6.27
C GLY A 134 -8.32 -13.61 5.28
N LEU A 135 -7.65 -12.65 4.66
CA LEU A 135 -8.25 -11.65 3.80
C LEU A 135 -7.36 -11.43 2.56
N ILE A 136 -7.98 -11.38 1.39
CA ILE A 136 -7.33 -11.04 0.13
C ILE A 136 -7.89 -9.70 -0.32
N VAL A 137 -7.00 -8.72 -0.48
CA VAL A 137 -7.32 -7.37 -0.94
C VAL A 137 -6.88 -7.25 -2.39
N VAL A 138 -7.84 -7.07 -3.29
CA VAL A 138 -7.59 -6.81 -4.71
C VAL A 138 -7.72 -5.31 -4.95
N CYS A 139 -6.68 -4.72 -5.55
CA CYS A 139 -6.59 -3.29 -5.78
C CYS A 139 -6.80 -2.96 -7.26
N LYS A 140 -7.27 -1.75 -7.56
CA LYS A 140 -7.53 -1.27 -8.94
C LYS A 140 -6.24 -1.10 -9.75
N ASN A 141 -5.10 -0.94 -9.09
CA ASN A 141 -3.77 -0.90 -9.70
C ASN A 141 -3.13 -2.29 -9.89
N MET A 142 -3.93 -3.35 -10.02
CA MET A 142 -3.47 -4.74 -10.22
C MET A 142 -2.67 -5.35 -9.07
N LYS A 143 -2.51 -4.64 -7.93
CA LYS A 143 -1.88 -5.18 -6.72
C LYS A 143 -2.86 -6.12 -6.00
N VAL A 144 -2.36 -7.29 -5.59
CA VAL A 144 -3.11 -8.23 -4.74
C VAL A 144 -2.32 -8.49 -3.47
N MET A 145 -2.95 -8.26 -2.32
CA MET A 145 -2.33 -8.44 -1.01
C MET A 145 -3.09 -9.51 -0.24
N THR A 146 -2.37 -10.50 0.29
CA THR A 146 -2.97 -11.63 1.02
C THR A 146 -2.51 -11.61 2.46
N PHE A 147 -3.48 -11.62 3.38
CA PHE A 147 -3.26 -11.57 4.81
C PHE A 147 -3.84 -12.80 5.51
N SER A 148 -3.16 -13.28 6.55
CA SER A 148 -3.66 -14.32 7.45
C SER A 148 -3.70 -13.82 8.90
N PHE A 149 -4.81 -14.08 9.55
CA PHE A 149 -5.07 -13.76 10.96
C PHE A 149 -4.89 -14.98 11.87
N LYS A 150 -4.11 -15.99 11.43
CA LYS A 150 -3.90 -17.23 12.19
C LYS A 150 -3.32 -16.97 13.59
N PHE A 151 -2.44 -15.97 13.71
CA PHE A 151 -1.76 -15.59 14.94
C PHE A 151 -2.33 -14.33 15.58
N SER A 152 -3.28 -13.66 14.92
CA SER A 152 -3.94 -12.47 15.46
C SER A 152 -4.90 -12.83 16.60
N PRO A 153 -5.08 -11.94 17.60
CA PRO A 153 -6.03 -12.20 18.67
C PRO A 153 -7.47 -12.31 18.15
N VAL A 154 -8.29 -13.07 18.86
CA VAL A 154 -9.65 -13.41 18.43
C VAL A 154 -10.50 -12.15 18.25
N GLY A 155 -11.13 -12.01 17.10
CA GLY A 155 -12.02 -10.89 16.79
C GLY A 155 -11.37 -9.78 15.96
N HIS A 156 -10.03 -9.60 16.02
CA HIS A 156 -9.35 -8.54 15.26
C HIS A 156 -9.55 -8.67 13.76
N GLY A 157 -9.35 -9.86 13.19
CA GLY A 157 -9.56 -10.07 11.75
C GLY A 157 -11.00 -9.76 11.29
N ARG A 158 -12.00 -10.04 12.14
CA ARG A 158 -13.40 -9.69 11.87
C ARG A 158 -13.63 -8.18 11.95
N ASN A 159 -13.15 -7.54 13.02
CA ASN A 159 -13.32 -6.10 13.24
C ASN A 159 -12.64 -5.30 12.12
N LEU A 160 -11.41 -5.68 11.75
CA LEU A 160 -10.66 -5.06 10.66
C LEU A 160 -11.33 -5.27 9.30
N THR A 161 -11.84 -6.47 9.02
CA THR A 161 -12.57 -6.73 7.76
C THR A 161 -13.85 -5.90 7.67
N ASN A 162 -14.58 -5.74 8.77
CA ASN A 162 -15.79 -4.90 8.83
C ASN A 162 -15.45 -3.42 8.65
N ALA A 163 -14.38 -2.94 9.31
CA ALA A 163 -13.90 -1.57 9.12
C ALA A 163 -13.51 -1.32 7.65
N LEU A 164 -12.78 -2.24 7.04
CA LEU A 164 -12.37 -2.12 5.64
C LEU A 164 -13.59 -2.14 4.69
N LEU A 165 -14.57 -3.01 4.91
CA LEU A 165 -15.82 -3.03 4.12
C LEU A 165 -16.63 -1.75 4.24
N HIS A 166 -16.55 -1.06 5.39
CA HIS A 166 -17.26 0.19 5.63
C HIS A 166 -16.53 1.38 5.01
N HIS A 167 -15.22 1.49 5.21
CA HIS A 167 -14.43 2.66 4.83
C HIS A 167 -13.88 2.60 3.39
N ALA A 168 -13.64 1.41 2.84
CA ALA A 168 -13.19 1.27 1.45
C ALA A 168 -14.30 1.51 0.41
N PHE A 169 -15.57 1.36 0.82
CA PHE A 169 -16.74 1.47 -0.06
C PHE A 169 -17.76 2.48 0.49
N PRO A 170 -17.40 3.77 0.59
CA PRO A 170 -18.27 4.80 1.17
C PRO A 170 -19.52 5.02 0.31
N LYS A 171 -20.70 5.11 0.96
CA LYS A 171 -21.99 5.36 0.29
C LYS A 171 -22.24 6.82 -0.06
N ARG A 172 -21.48 7.73 0.53
CA ARG A 172 -21.61 9.20 0.37
C ARG A 172 -20.22 9.77 0.12
N HIS A 173 -20.13 10.73 -0.80
CA HIS A 173 -18.85 11.35 -1.14
C HIS A 173 -18.20 12.08 0.06
N GLN A 174 -19.00 12.62 1.00
CA GLN A 174 -18.50 13.28 2.22
C GLN A 174 -17.70 12.36 3.14
N LEU A 175 -17.83 11.03 2.99
CA LEU A 175 -17.06 10.05 3.77
C LEU A 175 -15.70 9.74 3.12
N LEU A 176 -15.39 10.34 1.97
CA LEU A 176 -14.06 10.24 1.35
C LEU A 176 -13.07 11.07 2.16
N PHE A 177 -11.87 10.52 2.35
CA PHE A 177 -10.78 11.20 3.05
C PHE A 177 -10.42 12.57 2.47
N ALA A 178 -10.74 12.85 1.20
CA ALA A 178 -10.52 14.14 0.57
C ALA A 178 -11.17 15.32 1.33
N TYR A 179 -12.23 15.08 2.11
CA TYR A 179 -12.88 16.10 2.95
C TYR A 179 -12.21 16.31 4.32
N ASP A 180 -11.45 15.32 4.79
CA ASP A 180 -10.76 15.33 6.08
C ASP A 180 -9.27 15.70 5.95
N PHE A 181 -8.72 15.68 4.72
CA PHE A 181 -7.32 15.95 4.45
C PHE A 181 -6.95 17.40 4.77
N ARG A 182 -5.97 17.59 5.67
CA ARG A 182 -5.57 18.91 6.20
C ARG A 182 -4.10 19.26 5.98
N GLU A 183 -3.35 18.50 5.19
CA GLU A 183 -1.97 18.87 4.94
C GLU A 183 -1.91 20.19 4.16
N PRO A 184 -0.97 21.08 4.49
CA PRO A 184 -0.79 22.32 3.75
C PRO A 184 -0.44 21.97 2.31
N TYR A 185 -1.23 22.52 1.38
CA TYR A 185 -0.94 22.38 -0.05
C TYR A 185 0.44 22.98 -0.32
N TYR A 186 1.35 22.19 -0.91
CA TYR A 186 2.65 22.72 -1.33
C TYR A 186 2.41 23.91 -2.26
N SER A 187 3.07 25.03 -2.01
CA SER A 187 3.10 26.16 -2.94
C SER A 187 3.76 25.68 -4.23
N CYS A 188 2.96 25.20 -5.18
CA CYS A 188 3.44 24.87 -6.51
C CYS A 188 3.84 26.20 -7.19
N PRO A 189 5.10 26.38 -7.62
CA PRO A 189 5.52 27.60 -8.32
C PRO A 189 4.76 27.79 -9.65
N THR A 190 4.19 26.71 -10.17
CA THR A 190 3.29 26.72 -11.32
C THR A 190 1.86 26.66 -10.79
N GLU A 191 1.15 27.79 -10.85
CA GLU A 191 -0.31 27.78 -10.68
C GLU A 191 -0.90 26.77 -11.69
N VAL A 192 -1.53 25.72 -11.17
CA VAL A 192 -2.27 24.79 -12.03
C VAL A 192 -3.47 25.55 -12.57
N CYS A 193 -3.51 25.74 -13.90
CA CYS A 193 -4.62 26.39 -14.57
C CYS A 193 -5.89 25.55 -14.38
N MET A 194 -6.85 26.06 -13.61
CA MET A 194 -8.07 25.33 -13.27
C MET A 194 -9.19 25.52 -14.30
N PHE A 195 -8.96 26.38 -15.30
CA PHE A 195 -9.91 26.74 -16.35
C PHE A 195 -11.26 27.21 -15.79
N GLN A 196 -11.24 27.91 -14.65
CA GLN A 196 -12.44 28.42 -14.01
C GLN A 196 -12.86 29.77 -14.59
N ASP A 197 -11.90 30.55 -15.07
CA ASP A 197 -12.14 31.88 -15.61
C ASP A 197 -12.10 31.90 -17.15
N PRO A 198 -12.94 32.73 -17.81
CA PRO A 198 -12.88 32.92 -19.27
C PRO A 198 -11.50 33.37 -19.76
N GLY A 199 -10.74 34.09 -18.93
CA GLY A 199 -9.37 34.50 -19.26
C GLY A 199 -8.39 33.34 -19.38
N GLU A 200 -8.55 32.30 -18.55
CA GLU A 200 -7.75 31.07 -18.63
C GLU A 200 -8.03 30.32 -19.92
N TRP A 201 -9.32 30.15 -20.26
CA TRP A 201 -9.74 29.61 -21.55
C TRP A 201 -9.27 30.45 -22.73
N GLY A 202 -9.20 31.78 -22.58
CA GLY A 202 -8.70 32.69 -23.60
C GLY A 202 -7.22 32.48 -23.89
N ARG A 203 -6.42 32.37 -22.83
CA ARG A 203 -4.99 32.03 -22.94
C ARG A 203 -4.79 30.67 -23.60
N GLU A 204 -5.62 29.69 -23.27
CA GLU A 204 -5.54 28.36 -23.86
C GLU A 204 -5.96 28.34 -25.33
N LEU A 205 -7.04 29.03 -25.69
CA LEU A 205 -7.45 29.18 -27.09
C LEU A 205 -6.33 29.87 -27.90
N ALA A 206 -5.71 30.92 -27.35
CA ALA A 206 -4.57 31.58 -27.97
C ALA A 206 -3.36 30.64 -28.10
N ARG A 207 -3.05 29.84 -27.07
CA ARG A 207 -1.98 28.83 -27.08
C ARG A 207 -2.16 27.81 -28.20
N THR A 208 -3.40 27.42 -28.51
CA THR A 208 -3.69 26.48 -29.60
C THR A 208 -3.56 27.10 -31.00
N GLY A 209 -3.59 28.43 -31.14
CA GLY A 209 -3.57 29.11 -32.43
C GLY A 209 -4.82 28.86 -33.29
N ALA A 210 -5.93 28.42 -32.69
CA ALA A 210 -7.15 28.10 -33.41
C ALA A 210 -7.79 29.36 -34.05
N VAL A 211 -7.93 29.35 -35.37
CA VAL A 211 -8.55 30.46 -36.14
C VAL A 211 -10.01 30.13 -36.44
N GLY A 212 -10.90 31.13 -36.33
CA GLY A 212 -12.33 30.97 -36.59
C GLY A 212 -13.15 30.42 -35.40
N TRP A 213 -12.49 30.17 -34.26
CA TRP A 213 -13.13 29.71 -33.03
C TRP A 213 -13.26 30.85 -32.02
N ARG A 214 -14.32 30.84 -31.21
CA ARG A 214 -14.54 31.79 -30.13
C ARG A 214 -14.97 31.07 -28.85
N LEU A 215 -14.64 31.65 -27.72
CA LEU A 215 -15.20 31.22 -26.44
C LEU A 215 -16.66 31.69 -26.32
N SER A 216 -17.49 30.86 -25.70
CA SER A 216 -18.89 31.17 -25.43
C SER A 216 -19.20 30.97 -23.96
N GLY A 217 -19.84 31.97 -23.34
CA GLY A 217 -20.32 31.89 -21.96
C GLY A 217 -21.69 31.23 -21.81
N VAL A 218 -22.25 30.67 -22.89
CA VAL A 218 -23.62 30.12 -22.91
C VAL A 218 -23.86 29.03 -21.85
N ASN A 219 -22.82 28.29 -21.46
CA ASN A 219 -22.90 27.25 -20.45
C ASN A 219 -22.33 27.64 -19.08
N ARG A 220 -22.12 28.94 -18.79
CA ARG A 220 -21.51 29.39 -17.53
C ARG A 220 -22.28 28.95 -16.28
N GLU A 221 -23.60 28.83 -16.39
CA GLU A 221 -24.47 28.37 -15.31
C GLU A 221 -24.97 26.93 -15.55
N PHE A 222 -24.26 26.14 -16.37
CA PHE A 222 -24.63 24.77 -16.71
C PHE A 222 -26.05 24.61 -17.29
N LYS A 223 -26.60 25.70 -17.86
CA LYS A 223 -27.96 25.76 -18.42
C LYS A 223 -28.08 25.09 -19.78
N MET A 224 -27.01 25.09 -20.58
CA MET A 224 -26.99 24.42 -21.88
C MET A 224 -26.74 22.92 -21.71
N SER A 225 -25.80 22.56 -20.84
CA SER A 225 -25.49 21.17 -20.48
C SER A 225 -24.92 21.11 -19.07
N SER A 226 -25.46 20.22 -18.25
CA SER A 226 -25.03 20.04 -16.86
C SER A 226 -23.66 19.37 -16.69
N SER A 227 -23.10 18.83 -17.78
CA SER A 227 -21.86 18.06 -17.76
C SER A 227 -20.76 18.64 -18.67
N LEU A 228 -20.98 19.84 -19.24
CA LEU A 228 -20.01 20.57 -20.05
C LEU A 228 -19.52 21.82 -19.33
#